data_AF-A0A061G4C9-F1
#
_entry.id   AF-A0A061G4C9-F1
#
_cell.length_a   1.000
_cell.length_b   1.000
_cell.length_c   1.000
_cell.angle_alpha   90.00
_cell.angle_beta   90.00
_cell.angle_gamma   90.00
#
_symmetry.space_group_name_H-M   'P 1'
#
loop_
_entity.id
_entity.type
_entity.pdbx_description
1 polymer ?
#
loop_
_entity_poly.entity_id
_entity_poly.type
_entity_poly.pdbx_seq_one_letter_code
_entity_poly.pdbx_strand_id
1 'polypeptide(L)'
;MDTSVFFILLFSLVLSSTAAFESSCPPAKFGHGAFDIRFPFRLKTHQPQNCGDRGFDLFCRNNSTMIHFPSYGDLVVKSISYDTRKLNLLDPKNCVHEVFLNLNLSLTPFDYYHVLKNYTYFNCSASLGPSVTQVPCLSGPQHHVYTVESPVPVPDSCRTIKTVAIPFAYSSYLSDSSFGLGLTWDLPERQDSGSQSKTGWFHLAPKEVHIMV
;
A
#
# COMPACT_ATOMS: atom_id res chain seq x y z
N MET A 1 -37.85 18.63 -20.31
CA MET A 1 -37.60 17.69 -19.19
C MET A 1 -36.78 18.46 -18.19
N ASP A 2 -37.36 18.77 -17.02
CA ASP A 2 -36.68 19.55 -15.99
C ASP A 2 -35.36 18.90 -15.58
N THR A 3 -34.34 19.72 -15.40
CA THR A 3 -33.01 19.30 -14.93
C THR A 3 -33.13 18.50 -13.63
N SER A 4 -34.07 18.86 -12.75
CA SER A 4 -34.37 18.13 -11.51
C SER A 4 -34.82 16.68 -11.73
N VAL A 5 -35.62 16.40 -12.77
CA VAL A 5 -36.08 15.03 -13.07
C VAL A 5 -34.92 14.18 -13.59
N PHE A 6 -34.05 14.79 -14.41
CA PHE A 6 -32.85 14.12 -14.92
C PHE A 6 -31.88 13.75 -13.79
N PHE A 7 -31.65 14.64 -12.82
CA PHE A 7 -30.80 14.35 -11.66
C PHE A 7 -31.35 13.22 -10.78
N ILE A 8 -32.68 13.16 -10.58
CA ILE A 8 -33.32 12.08 -9.79
C ILE A 8 -33.14 10.73 -10.49
N LEU A 9 -33.37 10.66 -11.81
CA LEU A 9 -33.22 9.42 -12.59
C LEU A 9 -31.78 8.91 -12.59
N LEU A 10 -30.80 9.81 -12.75
CA LEU A 10 -29.38 9.46 -12.66
C LEU A 10 -29.04 8.92 -11.27
N PHE A 11 -29.50 9.58 -10.21
CA PHE A 11 -29.24 9.14 -8.84
C PHE A 11 -29.85 7.76 -8.55
N SER A 12 -31.09 7.52 -8.98
CA SER A 12 -31.74 6.21 -8.83
C SER A 12 -31.04 5.10 -9.60
N LEU A 13 -30.54 5.39 -10.80
CA LEU A 13 -29.79 4.42 -11.62
C LEU A 13 -28.46 4.05 -10.95
N VAL A 14 -27.73 5.04 -10.45
CA VAL A 14 -26.47 4.83 -9.71
C VAL A 14 -26.73 3.98 -8.46
N LEU A 15 -27.73 4.34 -7.65
CA LEU A 15 -28.05 3.61 -6.42
C LEU A 15 -28.49 2.16 -6.66
N SER A 16 -29.23 1.93 -7.75
CA SER A 16 -29.65 0.58 -8.15
C SER A 16 -28.47 -0.26 -8.63
N SER A 17 -27.54 0.35 -9.38
CA SER A 17 -26.33 -0.33 -9.87
C SER A 17 -25.37 -0.72 -8.74
N THR A 18 -25.21 0.11 -7.71
CA THR A 18 -24.38 -0.21 -6.55
C THR A 18 -24.97 -1.35 -5.73
N ALA A 19 -26.28 -1.32 -5.49
CA ALA A 19 -26.98 -2.39 -4.78
C ALA A 19 -26.91 -3.73 -5.54
N ALA A 20 -27.06 -3.69 -6.87
CA ALA A 20 -26.92 -4.88 -7.71
C ALA A 20 -25.48 -5.44 -7.65
N PHE A 21 -24.47 -4.59 -7.67
CA PHE A 21 -23.07 -5.01 -7.56
C PHE A 21 -22.76 -5.65 -6.19
N GLU A 22 -23.18 -5.04 -5.10
CA GLU A 22 -23.02 -5.63 -3.75
C GLU A 22 -23.74 -6.98 -3.62
N SER A 23 -24.91 -7.13 -4.26
CA SER A 23 -25.62 -8.41 -4.26
C SER A 23 -24.88 -9.52 -5.05
N SER A 24 -24.19 -9.17 -6.14
CA SER A 24 -23.42 -10.12 -6.95
C SER A 24 -22.04 -10.40 -6.37
N CYS A 25 -21.50 -9.47 -5.59
CA CYS A 25 -20.17 -9.52 -4.99
C CYS A 25 -20.25 -9.22 -3.49
N PRO A 26 -20.91 -10.10 -2.72
CA PRO A 26 -21.04 -9.89 -1.29
C PRO A 26 -19.63 -9.87 -0.64
N PRO A 27 -19.44 -9.07 0.43
CA PRO A 27 -18.19 -9.04 1.15
C PRO A 27 -17.77 -10.43 1.62
N ALA A 28 -16.51 -10.79 1.40
CA ALA A 28 -15.94 -12.04 1.90
C ALA A 28 -15.23 -11.82 3.24
N LYS A 29 -15.09 -12.88 4.02
CA LYS A 29 -14.34 -12.89 5.29
C LYS A 29 -13.58 -14.20 5.41
N PHE A 30 -12.43 -14.18 6.07
CA PHE A 30 -11.66 -15.38 6.37
C PHE A 30 -10.86 -15.22 7.67
N GLY A 31 -10.76 -16.30 8.45
CA GLY A 31 -9.94 -16.36 9.66
C GLY A 31 -10.59 -15.73 10.90
N HIS A 32 -9.85 -15.75 12.02
CA HIS A 32 -10.25 -15.11 13.27
C HIS A 32 -9.86 -13.63 13.26
N GLY A 33 -10.80 -12.73 13.59
CA GLY A 33 -10.59 -11.28 13.45
C GLY A 33 -10.80 -10.76 12.02
N ALA A 34 -11.57 -11.51 11.20
CA ALA A 34 -11.79 -11.20 9.80
C ALA A 34 -12.40 -9.80 9.57
N PHE A 35 -11.68 -8.98 8.81
CA PHE A 35 -12.21 -7.76 8.21
C PHE A 35 -12.97 -8.10 6.91
N ASP A 36 -13.88 -7.21 6.52
CA ASP A 36 -14.63 -7.37 5.28
C ASP A 36 -13.71 -7.19 4.08
N ILE A 37 -13.69 -8.18 3.18
CA ILE A 37 -13.01 -8.12 1.89
C ILE A 37 -14.04 -7.72 0.84
N ARG A 38 -13.88 -6.50 0.35
CA ARG A 38 -14.69 -5.83 -0.66
C ARG A 38 -13.80 -5.36 -1.82
N PHE A 39 -14.45 -5.09 -2.95
CA PHE A 39 -13.83 -4.45 -4.11
C PHE A 39 -12.96 -3.23 -3.69
N PRO A 40 -11.74 -3.07 -4.24
CA PRO A 40 -11.16 -3.81 -5.36
C PRO A 40 -10.56 -5.17 -4.98
N PHE A 41 -10.44 -5.47 -3.69
CA PHE A 41 -9.94 -6.75 -3.22
C PHE A 41 -10.97 -7.85 -3.37
N ARG A 42 -10.47 -9.04 -3.67
CA ARG A 42 -11.28 -10.25 -3.62
C ARG A 42 -10.53 -11.42 -3.03
N LEU A 43 -11.25 -12.34 -2.42
CA LEU A 43 -10.70 -13.60 -1.98
C LEU A 43 -10.81 -14.61 -3.13
N LYS A 44 -9.67 -14.95 -3.75
CA LYS A 44 -9.61 -15.73 -5.01
C LYS A 44 -10.36 -17.06 -4.97
N THR A 45 -10.47 -17.68 -3.79
CA THR A 45 -11.16 -18.96 -3.58
C THR A 45 -12.65 -18.84 -3.23
N HIS A 46 -13.13 -17.66 -2.85
CA HIS A 46 -14.50 -17.46 -2.34
C HIS A 46 -15.32 -16.46 -3.16
N GLN A 47 -14.69 -15.61 -3.96
CA GLN A 47 -15.35 -14.58 -4.76
C GLN A 47 -15.06 -14.77 -6.25
N PRO A 48 -16.07 -14.59 -7.13
CA PRO A 48 -15.91 -14.60 -8.58
C PRO A 48 -14.81 -13.65 -9.09
N GLN A 49 -14.32 -13.90 -10.31
CA GLN A 49 -13.27 -13.08 -10.94
C GLN A 49 -13.68 -11.61 -11.12
N ASN A 50 -14.96 -11.35 -11.41
CA ASN A 50 -15.50 -10.01 -11.60
C ASN A 50 -15.75 -9.24 -10.29
N CYS A 51 -15.48 -9.84 -9.12
CA CYS A 51 -15.66 -9.19 -7.82
C CYS A 51 -14.41 -8.50 -7.29
N GLY A 52 -13.32 -8.47 -8.07
CA GLY A 52 -12.10 -7.75 -7.73
C GLY A 52 -11.25 -7.43 -8.95
N ASP A 53 -10.31 -6.52 -8.77
CA ASP A 53 -9.44 -6.04 -9.84
C ASP A 53 -8.14 -6.83 -9.95
N ARG A 54 -7.48 -6.73 -11.11
CA ARG A 54 -6.17 -7.35 -11.32
C ARG A 54 -5.15 -6.78 -10.33
N GLY A 55 -4.42 -7.66 -9.65
CA GLY A 55 -3.43 -7.29 -8.64
C GLY A 55 -3.98 -7.16 -7.21
N PHE A 56 -5.31 -7.29 -7.02
CA PHE A 56 -5.95 -7.22 -5.70
C PHE A 56 -6.46 -8.59 -5.21
N ASP A 57 -5.92 -9.66 -5.77
CA ASP A 57 -6.25 -11.04 -5.38
C ASP A 57 -5.64 -11.36 -4.02
N LEU A 58 -6.52 -11.67 -3.06
CA LEU A 58 -6.17 -12.20 -1.75
C LEU A 58 -6.36 -13.71 -1.73
N PHE A 59 -5.62 -14.39 -0.86
CA PHE A 59 -5.77 -15.83 -0.64
C PHE A 59 -5.58 -16.20 0.84
N CYS A 60 -5.98 -17.41 1.18
CA CYS A 60 -5.93 -17.92 2.54
C CYS A 60 -4.70 -18.80 2.76
N ARG A 61 -3.98 -18.61 3.87
CA ARG A 61 -2.96 -19.55 4.35
C ARG A 61 -2.94 -19.54 5.87
N ASN A 62 -3.04 -20.71 6.50
CA ASN A 62 -2.91 -20.88 7.96
C ASN A 62 -3.76 -19.88 8.76
N ASN A 63 -5.06 -19.79 8.47
CA ASN A 63 -6.01 -18.83 9.08
C ASN A 63 -5.67 -17.34 8.91
N SER A 64 -4.73 -17.01 8.01
CA SER A 64 -4.37 -15.63 7.66
C SER A 64 -4.78 -15.32 6.22
N THR A 65 -5.18 -14.07 6.00
CA THR A 65 -5.39 -13.51 4.66
C THR A 65 -4.05 -13.02 4.15
N MET A 66 -3.71 -13.37 2.91
CA MET A 66 -2.43 -13.12 2.28
C MET A 66 -2.62 -12.39 0.96
N ILE A 67 -1.59 -11.63 0.56
CA ILE A 67 -1.45 -11.05 -0.77
C ILE A 67 -0.07 -11.41 -1.33
N HIS A 68 0.01 -11.66 -2.64
CA HIS A 68 1.24 -12.04 -3.32
C HIS A 68 1.84 -10.85 -4.08
N PHE A 69 3.11 -10.54 -3.83
CA PHE A 69 3.90 -9.58 -4.59
C PHE A 69 4.96 -10.30 -5.43
N PRO A 70 4.95 -10.18 -6.77
CA PRO A 70 5.87 -10.92 -7.64
C PRO A 70 7.36 -10.74 -7.32
N SER A 71 7.77 -9.56 -6.83
CA SER A 71 9.18 -9.25 -6.56
C SER A 71 9.68 -9.76 -5.20
N TYR A 72 8.78 -10.13 -4.27
CA TYR A 72 9.14 -10.45 -2.89
C TYR A 72 8.55 -11.78 -2.42
N GLY A 73 7.25 -12.00 -2.69
CA GLY A 73 6.50 -13.16 -2.23
C GLY A 73 5.25 -12.77 -1.46
N ASP A 74 4.85 -13.62 -0.53
CA ASP A 74 3.57 -13.50 0.17
C ASP A 74 3.70 -12.67 1.45
N LEU A 75 2.79 -11.72 1.62
CA LEU A 75 2.66 -10.89 2.81
C LEU A 75 1.30 -11.11 3.46
N VAL A 76 1.26 -11.02 4.79
CA VAL A 76 0.02 -11.15 5.57
C VAL A 76 -0.72 -9.82 5.53
N VAL A 77 -2.01 -9.87 5.22
CA VAL A 77 -2.90 -8.70 5.32
C VAL A 77 -3.39 -8.56 6.75
N LYS A 78 -2.91 -7.52 7.45
CA LYS A 78 -3.34 -7.19 8.82
C LYS A 78 -4.69 -6.50 8.83
N SER A 79 -4.88 -5.52 7.95
CA SER A 79 -6.15 -4.81 7.81
C SER A 79 -6.23 -4.07 6.48
N ILE A 80 -7.47 -3.81 6.06
CA ILE A 80 -7.79 -2.99 4.90
C ILE A 80 -8.72 -1.87 5.38
N SER A 81 -8.32 -0.63 5.18
CA SER A 81 -9.15 0.55 5.45
C SER A 81 -9.58 1.13 4.10
N TYR A 82 -10.86 0.98 3.76
CA TYR A 82 -11.40 1.41 2.46
C TYR A 82 -11.52 2.94 2.37
N ASP A 83 -11.97 3.60 3.45
CA ASP A 83 -12.17 5.05 3.48
C ASP A 83 -10.88 5.83 3.25
N THR A 84 -9.77 5.35 3.82
CA THR A 84 -8.44 5.94 3.68
C THR A 84 -7.59 5.25 2.62
N ARG A 85 -8.09 4.21 1.96
CA ARG A 85 -7.34 3.36 1.02
C ARG A 85 -5.99 2.90 1.58
N LYS A 86 -6.00 2.35 2.80
CA LYS A 86 -4.79 1.86 3.49
C LYS A 86 -4.79 0.35 3.59
N LEU A 87 -3.75 -0.28 3.06
CA LEU A 87 -3.48 -1.71 3.16
C LEU A 87 -2.32 -1.88 4.16
N ASN A 88 -2.60 -2.45 5.32
CA ASN A 88 -1.56 -2.73 6.31
C ASN A 88 -1.10 -4.18 6.15
N LEU A 89 0.20 -4.35 5.89
CA LEU A 89 0.82 -5.65 5.66
C LEU A 89 1.82 -6.00 6.77
N LEU A 90 1.96 -7.29 7.01
CA LEU A 90 2.99 -7.87 7.87
C LEU A 90 3.84 -8.84 7.07
N ASP A 91 5.13 -8.81 7.34
CA ASP A 91 6.06 -9.81 6.85
C ASP A 91 5.93 -11.08 7.71
N PRO A 92 5.66 -12.26 7.14
CA PRO A 92 5.55 -13.49 7.90
C PRO A 92 6.87 -13.91 8.58
N LYS A 93 8.03 -13.40 8.12
CA LYS A 93 9.32 -13.58 8.78
C LYS A 93 9.59 -12.54 9.89
N ASN A 94 8.65 -11.63 10.13
CA ASN A 94 8.75 -10.53 11.09
C ASN A 94 9.95 -9.60 10.82
N CYS A 95 10.28 -9.35 9.55
CA CYS A 95 11.36 -8.47 9.14
C CYS A 95 10.93 -7.50 8.01
N VAL A 96 10.16 -6.47 8.36
CA VAL A 96 9.65 -5.47 7.39
C VAL A 96 10.77 -4.76 6.61
N HIS A 97 11.96 -4.61 7.21
CA HIS A 97 13.12 -4.04 6.54
C HIS A 97 13.66 -4.92 5.41
N GLU A 98 13.54 -6.25 5.52
CA GLU A 98 13.83 -7.17 4.42
C GLU A 98 12.85 -6.95 3.26
N VAL A 99 11.58 -6.67 3.58
CA VAL A 99 10.57 -6.34 2.56
C VAL A 99 10.94 -5.05 1.84
N PHE A 100 11.24 -3.97 2.56
CA PHE A 100 11.61 -2.69 1.92
C PHE A 100 12.86 -2.78 1.03
N LEU A 101 13.81 -3.65 1.36
CA LEU A 101 15.02 -3.85 0.54
C LEU A 101 14.72 -4.51 -0.82
N ASN A 102 13.67 -5.32 -0.90
CA ASN A 102 13.45 -6.28 -1.99
C ASN A 102 12.10 -6.11 -2.71
N LEU A 103 11.12 -5.46 -2.10
CA LEU A 103 9.82 -5.18 -2.69
C LEU A 103 9.93 -4.13 -3.79
N ASN A 104 9.39 -4.45 -4.97
CA ASN A 104 9.24 -3.55 -6.09
C ASN A 104 7.76 -3.44 -6.43
N LEU A 105 7.21 -2.24 -6.25
CA LEU A 105 5.79 -1.97 -6.46
C LEU A 105 5.46 -1.55 -7.90
N SER A 106 6.46 -1.30 -8.76
CA SER A 106 6.28 -0.73 -10.11
C SER A 106 5.37 -1.53 -11.03
N LEU A 107 5.16 -2.83 -10.75
CA LEU A 107 4.30 -3.73 -11.53
C LEU A 107 3.03 -4.13 -10.77
N THR A 108 2.67 -3.37 -9.75
CA THR A 108 1.52 -3.61 -8.87
C THR A 108 0.66 -2.36 -8.80
N PRO A 109 -0.63 -2.46 -8.43
CA PRO A 109 -1.51 -1.29 -8.30
C PRO A 109 -1.32 -0.54 -6.99
N PHE A 110 -0.21 -0.77 -6.28
CA PHE A 110 0.02 -0.26 -4.95
C PHE A 110 1.17 0.74 -4.93
N ASP A 111 1.02 1.75 -4.09
CA ASP A 111 2.06 2.71 -3.73
C ASP A 111 2.28 2.71 -2.23
N TYR A 112 3.37 3.31 -1.76
CA TYR A 112 3.58 3.49 -0.33
C TYR A 112 2.60 4.52 0.23
N TYR A 113 1.92 4.18 1.34
CA TYR A 113 0.95 5.07 1.98
C TYR A 113 1.60 6.31 2.60
N HIS A 114 2.84 6.17 3.06
CA HIS A 114 3.58 7.23 3.75
C HIS A 114 4.66 7.82 2.85
N VAL A 115 4.96 9.11 3.06
CA VAL A 115 6.04 9.81 2.37
C VAL A 115 7.36 9.09 2.60
N LEU A 116 8.10 8.86 1.51
CA LEU A 116 9.37 8.14 1.55
C LEU A 116 10.54 9.11 1.63
N LYS A 117 11.61 8.65 2.27
CA LYS A 117 12.93 9.26 2.22
C LYS A 117 13.97 8.21 1.87
N ASN A 118 15.10 8.66 1.33
CA ASN A 118 16.19 7.75 1.03
C ASN A 118 16.90 7.36 2.32
N TYR A 119 16.91 6.06 2.62
CA TYR A 119 17.70 5.49 3.69
C TYR A 119 18.72 4.53 3.12
N THR A 120 19.94 4.62 3.64
CA THR A 120 21.02 3.69 3.32
C THR A 120 21.13 2.64 4.41
N TYR A 121 21.15 1.37 3.99
CA TYR A 121 21.40 0.24 4.88
C TYR A 121 22.90 -0.02 4.97
N PHE A 122 23.41 -0.07 6.19
CA PHE A 122 24.80 -0.42 6.47
C PHE A 122 24.90 -1.80 7.10
N ASN A 123 25.94 -2.53 6.76
CA ASN A 123 26.36 -3.74 7.47
C ASN A 123 27.74 -3.49 8.07
N CYS A 124 27.85 -3.53 9.38
CA CYS A 124 29.07 -3.22 10.11
C CYS A 124 29.61 -4.44 10.86
N SER A 125 30.93 -4.58 10.90
CA SER A 125 31.62 -5.62 11.68
C SER A 125 31.67 -5.32 13.18
N ALA A 126 31.48 -4.06 13.55
CA ALA A 126 31.41 -3.59 14.93
C ALA A 126 30.15 -2.73 15.15
N SER A 127 29.64 -2.74 16.38
CA SER A 127 28.51 -1.90 16.76
C SER A 127 28.88 -0.41 16.70
N LEU A 128 27.98 0.41 16.14
CA LEU A 128 28.11 1.87 16.05
C LEU A 128 27.82 2.60 17.37
N GLY A 129 27.60 1.86 18.46
CA GLY A 129 27.32 2.41 19.78
C GLY A 129 25.81 2.42 20.13
N PRO A 130 25.46 2.78 21.38
CA PRO A 130 24.11 2.62 21.90
C PRO A 130 23.09 3.62 21.32
N SER A 131 23.57 4.73 20.74
CA SER A 131 22.71 5.78 20.18
C SER A 131 22.10 5.42 18.82
N VAL A 132 22.56 4.33 18.19
CA VAL A 132 22.07 3.89 16.88
C VAL A 132 21.48 2.49 17.02
N THR A 133 20.17 2.38 16.81
CA THR A 133 19.48 1.11 16.94
C THR A 133 19.69 0.26 15.69
N GLN A 134 20.26 -0.94 15.86
CA GLN A 134 20.39 -1.90 14.76
C GLN A 134 19.03 -2.52 14.40
N VAL A 135 18.87 -2.92 13.13
CA VAL A 135 17.73 -3.70 12.64
C VAL A 135 17.92 -5.16 13.07
N PRO A 136 17.22 -5.66 14.09
CA PRO A 136 17.59 -6.93 14.72
C PRO A 136 17.44 -8.13 13.80
N CYS A 137 16.38 -8.15 12.97
CA CYS A 137 16.10 -9.25 12.05
C CYS A 137 17.06 -9.35 10.86
N LEU A 138 17.83 -8.29 10.58
CA LEU A 138 18.90 -8.27 9.58
C LEU A 138 20.30 -8.35 10.20
N SER A 139 20.38 -8.34 11.54
CA SER A 139 21.64 -8.39 12.28
C SER A 139 21.89 -9.78 12.84
N GLY A 140 23.13 -10.06 13.21
CA GLY A 140 23.55 -11.32 13.80
C GLY A 140 24.76 -11.16 14.71
N PRO A 141 25.39 -12.28 15.13
CA PRO A 141 26.46 -12.23 16.12
C PRO A 141 27.73 -11.49 15.67
N GLN A 142 28.00 -11.45 14.37
CA GLN A 142 29.21 -10.88 13.77
C GLN A 142 28.90 -9.79 12.72
N HIS A 143 27.64 -9.36 12.61
CA HIS A 143 27.24 -8.33 11.67
C HIS A 143 26.09 -7.51 12.23
N HIS A 144 26.23 -6.19 12.14
CA HIS A 144 25.29 -5.23 12.70
C HIS A 144 24.70 -4.42 11.57
N VAL A 145 23.38 -4.52 11.37
CA VAL A 145 22.70 -3.82 10.27
C VAL A 145 21.99 -2.59 10.79
N TYR A 146 22.19 -1.46 10.11
CA TYR A 146 21.63 -0.17 10.48
C TYR A 146 20.90 0.46 9.29
N THR A 147 19.94 1.34 9.59
CA THR A 147 19.30 2.22 8.60
C THR A 147 19.54 3.67 8.96
N VAL A 148 20.08 4.45 8.04
CA VAL A 148 20.41 5.86 8.25
C VAL A 148 19.92 6.71 7.09
N GLU A 149 19.40 7.90 7.38
CA GLU A 149 18.89 8.81 6.36
C GLU A 149 20.03 9.25 5.45
N SER A 150 19.84 9.15 4.13
CA SER A 150 20.86 9.45 3.12
C SER A 150 20.77 10.92 2.69
N PRO A 151 21.89 11.60 2.35
CA PRO A 151 23.26 11.08 2.27
C PRO A 151 24.00 11.11 3.61
N VAL A 152 24.77 10.05 3.88
CA VAL A 152 25.66 9.97 5.05
C VAL A 152 26.97 9.26 4.70
N PRO A 153 28.11 9.70 5.27
CA PRO A 153 29.38 8.98 5.14
C PRO A 153 29.26 7.56 5.71
N VAL A 154 29.88 6.59 5.05
CA VAL A 154 29.93 5.20 5.52
C VAL A 154 31.08 5.08 6.53
N PRO A 155 30.83 4.66 7.79
CA PRO A 155 31.91 4.44 8.76
C PRO A 155 32.88 3.33 8.31
N ASP A 156 34.13 3.40 8.73
CA ASP A 156 35.18 2.45 8.31
C ASP A 156 34.87 0.98 8.65
N SER A 157 34.12 0.73 9.73
CA SER A 157 33.67 -0.60 10.14
C SER A 157 32.49 -1.13 9.32
N CYS A 158 31.96 -0.33 8.40
CA CYS A 158 30.71 -0.58 7.70
C CYS A 158 30.87 -0.66 6.18
N ARG A 159 29.96 -1.38 5.56
CA ARG A 159 29.74 -1.37 4.10
C ARG A 159 28.30 -1.06 3.79
N THR A 160 28.07 -0.37 2.67
CA THR A 160 26.74 -0.13 2.13
C THR A 160 26.14 -1.43 1.61
N ILE A 161 24.92 -1.75 2.03
CA ILE A 161 24.11 -2.83 1.46
C ILE A 161 23.34 -2.28 0.25
N LYS A 162 22.47 -1.30 0.50
CA LYS A 162 21.59 -0.69 -0.51
C LYS A 162 21.02 0.62 0.02
N THR A 163 20.74 1.56 -0.88
CA THR A 163 19.89 2.73 -0.58
C THR A 163 18.51 2.48 -1.16
N VAL A 164 17.48 2.64 -0.33
CA VAL A 164 16.08 2.48 -0.74
C VAL A 164 15.22 3.60 -0.15
N ALA A 165 14.13 3.94 -0.84
CA ALA A 165 13.17 4.90 -0.36
C ALA A 165 12.19 4.20 0.61
N ILE A 166 12.22 4.58 1.89
CA ILE A 166 11.37 4.01 2.95
C ILE A 166 10.81 5.13 3.84
N PRO A 167 9.68 4.93 4.54
CA PRO A 167 9.02 6.02 5.26
C PRO A 167 9.70 6.41 6.58
N PHE A 168 10.55 5.55 7.16
CA PHE A 168 11.25 5.81 8.41
C PHE A 168 12.48 4.91 8.61
N ALA A 169 13.46 5.37 9.38
CA ALA A 169 14.51 4.52 9.95
C ALA A 169 13.93 3.54 10.99
N TYR A 170 14.63 2.45 11.25
CA TYR A 170 14.27 1.54 12.34
C TYR A 170 14.22 2.27 13.68
N SER A 171 13.17 1.98 14.45
CA SER A 171 13.01 2.45 15.82
C SER A 171 12.32 1.37 16.64
N SER A 172 12.85 1.09 17.84
CA SER A 172 12.27 0.14 18.79
C SER A 172 10.89 0.56 19.29
N TYR A 173 10.54 1.85 19.20
CA TYR A 173 9.20 2.34 19.55
C TYR A 173 8.18 2.08 18.43
N LEU A 174 8.66 1.80 17.21
CA LEU A 174 7.81 1.51 16.04
C LEU A 174 7.74 -0.01 15.76
N SER A 175 8.32 -0.85 16.62
CA SER A 175 8.43 -2.30 16.42
C SER A 175 7.17 -3.08 16.79
N ASP A 176 6.13 -2.42 17.32
CA ASP A 176 4.87 -3.06 17.74
C ASP A 176 3.93 -3.41 16.58
N SER A 177 4.42 -3.37 15.33
CA SER A 177 3.69 -3.62 14.09
C SER A 177 2.57 -2.62 13.79
N SER A 178 2.44 -1.53 14.55
CA SER A 178 1.47 -0.45 14.29
C SER A 178 1.85 0.38 13.06
N PHE A 179 3.15 0.57 12.83
CA PHE A 179 3.73 1.22 11.66
C PHE A 179 4.18 0.22 10.59
N GLY A 180 3.53 -0.94 10.48
CA GLY A 180 3.84 -1.97 9.48
C GLY A 180 3.86 -1.44 8.03
N LEU A 181 4.21 -2.30 7.07
CA LEU A 181 4.25 -1.93 5.66
C LEU A 181 2.86 -1.46 5.20
N GLY A 182 2.69 -0.13 5.16
CA GLY A 182 1.47 0.53 4.74
C GLY A 182 1.53 0.87 3.26
N LEU A 183 0.65 0.25 2.48
CA LEU A 183 0.47 0.58 1.07
C LEU A 183 -0.86 1.29 0.88
N THR A 184 -0.96 2.05 -0.21
CA THR A 184 -2.19 2.62 -0.72
C THR A 184 -2.43 2.11 -2.13
N TRP A 185 -3.62 2.36 -2.65
CA TRP A 185 -3.97 2.06 -4.03
C TRP A 185 -4.88 3.14 -4.56
N ASP A 186 -4.75 3.42 -5.85
CA ASP A 186 -5.77 4.14 -6.58
C ASP A 186 -6.71 3.16 -7.26
N LEU A 187 -7.98 3.53 -7.30
CA LEU A 187 -8.93 2.82 -8.13
C LEU A 187 -8.63 3.22 -9.57
N PRO A 188 -8.36 2.28 -10.50
CA PRO A 188 -8.32 2.65 -11.90
C PRO A 188 -9.66 3.31 -12.23
N GLU A 189 -9.62 4.48 -12.88
CA GLU A 189 -10.82 5.03 -13.51
C GLU A 189 -11.41 3.91 -14.35
N ARG A 190 -12.63 3.48 -14.00
CA ARG A 190 -13.36 2.48 -14.76
C ARG A 190 -13.37 3.00 -16.19
N GLN A 191 -12.68 2.31 -17.11
CA GLN A 191 -12.87 2.56 -18.54
C GLN A 191 -14.33 2.26 -18.81
N ASP A 192 -15.15 3.30 -18.80
CA ASP A 192 -16.45 3.27 -19.45
C ASP A 192 -16.15 2.87 -20.89
N SER A 193 -16.48 1.62 -21.21
CA SER A 193 -16.56 1.15 -22.58
C SER A 193 -17.81 1.80 -23.19
N GLY A 194 -17.70 3.10 -23.42
CA GLY A 194 -18.69 3.97 -24.02
C GLY A 194 -18.04 4.78 -25.12
N SER A 195 -18.41 4.45 -26.36
CA SER A 195 -18.03 5.11 -27.60
C SER A 195 -18.11 6.65 -27.56
N GLN A 196 -17.04 7.30 -28.07
CA GLN A 196 -16.94 8.67 -28.63
C GLN A 196 -17.08 9.84 -27.62
N SER A 197 -16.35 10.95 -27.69
CA SER A 197 -15.72 11.68 -28.80
C SER A 197 -14.58 12.56 -28.28
N LYS A 198 -13.52 12.74 -29.07
CA LYS A 198 -12.52 13.79 -28.88
C LYS A 198 -13.17 15.15 -29.05
N THR A 199 -13.24 15.93 -27.97
CA THR A 199 -13.18 17.40 -28.05
C THR A 199 -12.23 17.89 -26.98
N GLY A 200 -10.98 18.13 -27.38
CA GLY A 200 -10.09 18.96 -26.57
C GLY A 200 -10.61 20.39 -26.56
N TRP A 201 -10.38 21.10 -25.47
CA TRP A 201 -10.23 22.56 -25.41
C TRP A 201 -9.31 22.93 -24.25
N PHE A 202 -8.68 24.08 -24.43
CA PHE A 202 -7.39 24.50 -23.92
C PHE A 202 -7.41 24.98 -22.45
N HIS A 203 -6.20 24.97 -21.88
CA HIS A 203 -5.73 25.67 -20.68
C HIS A 203 -6.54 26.89 -20.22
N LEU A 204 -6.82 26.94 -18.91
CA LEU A 204 -6.87 28.19 -18.16
C LEU A 204 -6.26 27.98 -16.76
N ALA A 205 -5.20 28.75 -16.49
CA ALA A 205 -4.51 28.86 -15.21
C ALA A 205 -5.40 29.53 -14.14
N PRO A 206 -5.11 29.36 -12.84
CA PRO A 206 -5.88 30.01 -11.77
C PRO A 206 -5.52 31.50 -11.67
N LYS A 207 -6.53 32.36 -11.60
CA LYS A 207 -6.35 33.77 -11.21
C LYS A 207 -6.17 33.87 -9.69
N GLU A 208 -5.10 34.56 -9.29
CA GLU A 208 -4.90 35.05 -7.93
C GLU A 208 -6.02 36.01 -7.50
N VAL A 209 -6.45 35.88 -6.24
CA VAL A 209 -7.34 36.82 -5.57
C VAL A 209 -6.51 37.60 -4.55
N HIS A 210 -6.27 38.88 -4.83
CA HIS A 210 -5.73 39.82 -3.85
C HIS A 210 -6.85 40.28 -2.90
N ILE A 211 -6.67 40.02 -1.61
CA ILE A 211 -7.47 40.61 -0.52
C ILE A 211 -6.71 41.87 -0.07
N MET A 212 -7.32 43.04 -0.24
CA MET A 212 -6.85 44.28 0.39
C MET A 212 -7.29 44.29 1.86
N VAL A 213 -6.37 44.62 2.75
CA VAL A 213 -6.64 45.19 4.09
C VAL A 213 -6.08 46.60 4.08
#